data_AF-A0A498CFF7-F1
#
_entry.id   AF-A0A498CFF7-F1
#
_cell.length_a   1.000
_cell.length_b   1.000
_cell.length_c   1.000
_cell.angle_alpha   90.00
_cell.angle_beta   90.00
_cell.angle_gamma   90.00
#
_symmetry.space_group_name_H-M   'P 1'
#
loop_
_entity.id
_entity.type
_entity.pdbx_description
1 polymer ?
#
loop_
_entity_poly.entity_id
_entity_poly.type
_entity_poly.pdbx_seq_one_letter_code
_entity_poly.pdbx_strand_id
1 'polypeptide(L)'
;MRTRGQVRRWRWAVLIAWLAAPFAQAALQLELQPQGLSVAQIVAAERALQQVHTRLPAPWQARFQHPVQVRWSDTLPAHVHGRTRNGTITLQRALLDTVQDDQPLPRPLEAALIHELTHVLDRSPQGGWSRDARLRDLAGWQRRPWKLGRTANAFSERSPDDYERTRPAEFLAVNAEHLLLDPDYPCRRPAVAAWFAEHLGPNDAAEGCDTRLPLMQAEEEAGAATLLELDPARIYAVDYLLAEGNDQLMSRWGHSMLRLVICAPGRPRGPACRMDLSHHRVLSYRAFVGDVQISSWRGLTGAYPSRLFVLPLNQVINEYTQVELRGLSSVPLALDAPDIASLLERVAQVHWSYDGRYLFVSNNCAVETGKLLQEGVPRLASPGLNRLTPRGLLTRLERQGVADASVLADRGQATRQGYYFASAEDHYQQLFDAARQQLRLGTTTVGEWLRQTASERARWVEQGDLRATAALLLLEQAALRREELRARDVLKRLLGDPAKEDAAARDTLRALLEDTGQLISPAALVAGGGYGLPSAHERAQASEAAARLSAQGVPAWQALQLQLKHRLPQAQQRELATIDSNLARLGARMRELARQDAVTAAAAR
;
A
#
# COMPACT_ATOMS: atom_id res chain seq x y z
N MET A 1 -9.12 -26.03 85.13
CA MET A 1 -9.34 -25.14 83.95
C MET A 1 -8.00 -24.58 83.51
N ARG A 2 -7.79 -24.41 82.18
CA ARG A 2 -6.58 -23.93 81.47
C ARG A 2 -5.57 -25.01 81.08
N THR A 3 -5.73 -25.56 79.86
CA THR A 3 -4.65 -25.97 78.91
C THR A 3 -5.21 -26.63 77.62
N ARG A 4 -6.37 -26.18 77.10
CA ARG A 4 -6.86 -26.62 75.76
C ARG A 4 -7.05 -25.50 74.73
N GLY A 5 -6.80 -24.24 75.10
CA GLY A 5 -7.02 -23.07 74.23
C GLY A 5 -5.80 -22.61 73.41
N GLN A 6 -4.58 -23.00 73.79
CA GLN A 6 -3.35 -22.47 73.19
C GLN A 6 -2.91 -23.20 71.91
N VAL A 7 -3.11 -24.51 71.83
CA VAL A 7 -2.72 -25.33 70.66
C VAL A 7 -3.59 -25.03 69.44
N ARG A 8 -4.86 -24.65 69.65
CA ARG A 8 -5.79 -24.32 68.56
C ARG A 8 -5.45 -22.97 67.92
N ARG A 9 -5.04 -21.96 68.69
CA ARG A 9 -4.66 -20.63 68.15
C ARG A 9 -3.39 -20.66 67.30
N TRP A 10 -2.44 -21.55 67.61
CA TRP A 10 -1.22 -21.72 66.82
C TRP A 10 -1.46 -22.35 65.45
N ARG A 11 -2.42 -23.28 65.35
CA ARG A 11 -2.78 -23.90 64.06
C ARG A 11 -3.45 -22.94 63.07
N TRP A 12 -4.22 -21.96 63.57
CA TRP A 12 -4.82 -20.92 62.72
C TRP A 12 -3.83 -19.82 62.35
N ALA A 13 -2.86 -19.49 63.24
CA ALA A 13 -1.81 -18.53 62.92
C ALA A 13 -0.85 -19.04 61.82
N VAL A 14 -0.53 -20.35 61.81
CA VAL A 14 0.29 -20.97 60.75
C VAL A 14 -0.48 -21.08 59.42
N LEU A 15 -1.79 -21.34 59.45
CA LEU A 15 -2.64 -21.37 58.26
C LEU A 15 -2.85 -19.98 57.64
N ILE A 16 -2.98 -18.94 58.48
CA ILE A 16 -3.07 -17.54 58.01
C ILE A 16 -1.69 -17.05 57.51
N ALA A 17 -0.58 -17.48 58.12
CA ALA A 17 0.76 -17.18 57.61
C ALA A 17 1.08 -17.88 56.27
N TRP A 18 0.49 -19.05 56.01
CA TRP A 18 0.57 -19.71 54.69
C TRP A 18 -0.36 -19.09 53.63
N LEU A 19 -1.47 -18.46 54.05
CA LEU A 19 -2.37 -17.71 53.17
C LEU A 19 -1.93 -16.24 52.96
N ALA A 20 -0.96 -15.76 53.75
CA ALA A 20 -0.36 -14.43 53.67
C ALA A 20 1.12 -14.47 53.21
N ALA A 21 1.60 -15.61 52.71
CA ALA A 21 2.75 -15.57 51.83
C ALA A 21 2.35 -14.67 50.66
N PRO A 22 3.08 -13.58 50.37
CA PRO A 22 2.85 -12.89 49.13
C PRO A 22 2.99 -13.97 48.06
N PHE A 23 2.01 -14.07 47.16
CA PHE A 23 2.30 -14.66 45.86
C PHE A 23 3.45 -13.82 45.34
N ALA A 24 4.69 -14.27 45.57
CA ALA A 24 5.87 -13.68 44.99
C ALA A 24 5.61 -13.79 43.50
N GLN A 25 5.13 -12.69 42.90
CA GLN A 25 4.92 -12.62 41.48
C GLN A 25 6.27 -13.01 40.88
N ALA A 26 6.27 -14.10 40.11
CA ALA A 26 7.48 -14.62 39.50
C ALA A 26 8.07 -13.49 38.64
N ALA A 27 9.09 -12.83 39.19
CA ALA A 27 9.87 -11.81 38.51
C ALA A 27 11.00 -12.53 37.77
N LEU A 28 11.41 -11.97 36.65
CA LEU A 28 12.51 -12.50 35.85
C LEU A 28 13.76 -12.69 36.73
N GLN A 29 14.27 -13.93 36.79
CA GLN A 29 15.53 -14.25 37.42
C GLN A 29 16.51 -14.74 36.36
N LEU A 30 17.60 -14.01 36.16
CA LEU A 30 18.68 -14.36 35.23
C LEU A 30 19.82 -15.00 36.03
N GLU A 31 20.12 -16.26 35.76
CA GLU A 31 21.18 -17.01 36.45
C GLU A 31 22.42 -17.13 35.56
N LEU A 32 23.47 -16.37 35.89
CA LEU A 32 24.79 -16.49 35.27
C LEU A 32 25.40 -17.86 35.56
N GLN A 33 25.79 -18.57 34.50
CA GLN A 33 26.61 -19.76 34.53
C GLN A 33 28.07 -19.36 34.22
N PRO A 34 28.94 -19.18 35.24
CA PRO A 34 30.26 -18.55 35.07
C PRO A 34 31.34 -19.49 34.54
N GLN A 35 31.01 -20.77 34.27
CA GLN A 35 32.02 -21.77 33.94
C GLN A 35 32.73 -21.42 32.62
N GLY A 36 34.06 -21.31 32.68
CA GLY A 36 34.89 -20.98 31.51
C GLY A 36 35.00 -19.49 31.18
N LEU A 37 34.52 -18.60 32.06
CA LEU A 37 34.71 -17.16 31.96
C LEU A 37 35.89 -16.66 32.81
N SER A 38 36.59 -15.63 32.34
CA SER A 38 37.54 -14.87 33.15
C SER A 38 36.81 -13.96 34.16
N VAL A 39 37.54 -13.42 35.15
CA VAL A 39 36.95 -12.49 36.13
C VAL A 39 36.35 -11.25 35.45
N ALA A 40 37.06 -10.67 34.48
CA ALA A 40 36.56 -9.52 33.73
C ALA A 40 35.29 -9.88 32.93
N GLN A 41 35.24 -11.08 32.34
CA GLN A 41 34.07 -11.56 31.61
C GLN A 41 32.87 -11.85 32.52
N ILE A 42 33.10 -12.32 33.74
CA ILE A 42 32.04 -12.49 34.74
C ILE A 42 31.41 -11.13 35.07
N VAL A 43 32.24 -10.12 35.37
CA VAL A 43 31.75 -8.75 35.65
C VAL A 43 30.97 -8.17 34.46
N ALA A 44 31.50 -8.34 33.24
CA ALA A 44 30.81 -7.92 32.01
C ALA A 44 29.47 -8.64 31.81
N ALA A 45 29.42 -9.95 32.09
CA ALA A 45 28.20 -10.75 32.00
C ALA A 45 27.15 -10.31 33.02
N GLU A 46 27.52 -10.14 34.29
CA GLU A 46 26.61 -9.66 35.35
C GLU A 46 26.03 -8.29 35.01
N ARG A 47 26.88 -7.37 34.55
CA ARG A 47 26.45 -6.05 34.08
C ARG A 47 25.45 -6.15 32.94
N ALA A 48 25.68 -7.04 31.97
CA ALA A 48 24.76 -7.27 30.86
C ALA A 48 23.41 -7.81 31.29
N LEU A 49 23.40 -8.83 32.17
CA LEU A 49 22.16 -9.39 32.72
C LEU A 49 21.38 -8.31 33.49
N GLN A 50 22.05 -7.53 34.34
CA GLN A 50 21.41 -6.47 35.12
C GLN A 50 20.82 -5.38 34.22
N GLN A 51 21.56 -4.89 33.24
CA GLN A 51 21.10 -3.82 32.35
C GLN A 51 19.89 -4.27 31.51
N VAL A 52 19.94 -5.46 30.92
CA VAL A 52 18.78 -5.99 30.16
C VAL A 52 17.59 -6.25 31.08
N HIS A 53 17.81 -6.77 32.29
CA HIS A 53 16.74 -6.91 33.28
C HIS A 53 16.07 -5.56 33.57
N THR A 54 16.83 -4.49 33.78
CA THR A 54 16.27 -3.14 34.03
C THR A 54 15.53 -2.55 32.84
N ARG A 55 15.93 -2.92 31.61
CA ARG A 55 15.31 -2.43 30.37
C ARG A 55 13.99 -3.13 30.04
N LEU A 56 13.81 -4.37 30.49
CA LEU A 56 12.58 -5.13 30.23
C LEU A 56 11.41 -4.55 31.03
N PRO A 57 10.25 -4.26 30.40
CA PRO A 57 9.09 -3.77 31.12
C PRO A 57 8.62 -4.75 32.21
N ALA A 58 8.12 -4.23 33.33
CA ALA A 58 7.63 -5.06 34.44
C ALA A 58 6.62 -6.14 34.00
N PRO A 59 5.66 -5.86 33.09
CA PRO A 59 4.76 -6.90 32.62
C PRO A 59 5.44 -7.99 31.79
N TRP A 60 6.61 -7.75 31.16
CA TRP A 60 7.41 -8.80 30.52
C TRP A 60 8.08 -9.67 31.57
N GLN A 61 8.72 -9.04 32.56
CA GLN A 61 9.43 -9.74 33.64
C GLN A 61 8.49 -10.70 34.38
N ALA A 62 7.23 -10.29 34.61
CA ALA A 62 6.21 -11.08 35.27
C ALA A 62 5.77 -12.35 34.52
N ARG A 63 6.16 -12.53 33.23
CA ARG A 63 5.82 -13.72 32.42
C ARG A 63 6.78 -14.88 32.63
N PHE A 64 7.96 -14.64 33.22
CA PHE A 64 8.93 -15.68 33.48
C PHE A 64 8.57 -16.45 34.74
N GLN A 65 8.22 -17.73 34.60
CA GLN A 65 7.82 -18.59 35.72
C GLN A 65 9.00 -19.33 36.38
N HIS A 66 10.13 -19.39 35.70
CA HIS A 66 11.31 -20.13 36.11
C HIS A 66 12.57 -19.28 35.89
N PRO A 67 13.62 -19.48 36.71
CA PRO A 67 14.91 -18.85 36.45
C PRO A 67 15.44 -19.22 35.06
N VAL A 68 15.99 -18.22 34.36
CA VAL A 68 16.58 -18.38 33.03
C VAL A 68 18.08 -18.47 33.20
N GLN A 69 18.62 -19.66 32.92
CA GLN A 69 20.06 -19.87 32.94
C GLN A 69 20.70 -19.25 31.70
N VAL A 70 21.69 -18.40 31.89
CA VAL A 70 22.47 -17.78 30.82
C VAL A 70 23.90 -18.26 30.91
N ARG A 71 24.46 -18.74 29.80
CA ARG A 71 25.84 -19.22 29.70
C ARG A 71 26.52 -18.68 28.44
N TRP A 72 27.84 -18.73 28.39
CA TRP A 72 28.65 -18.21 27.28
C TRP A 72 29.52 -19.29 26.66
N SER A 73 29.67 -19.26 25.34
CA SER A 73 30.36 -20.32 24.59
C SER A 73 31.12 -19.77 23.39
N ASP A 74 32.25 -20.40 23.07
CA ASP A 74 33.03 -20.15 21.83
C ASP A 74 32.61 -21.07 20.68
N THR A 75 31.72 -22.04 20.94
CA THR A 75 31.32 -23.07 19.96
C THR A 75 30.09 -22.71 19.14
N LEU A 76 29.50 -21.53 19.38
CA LEU A 76 28.44 -21.03 18.50
C LEU A 76 29.04 -20.67 17.13
N PRO A 77 28.32 -20.90 16.03
CA PRO A 77 28.76 -20.44 14.71
C PRO A 77 29.05 -18.94 14.73
N ALA A 78 30.05 -18.48 13.97
CA ALA A 78 30.52 -17.09 14.02
C ALA A 78 29.45 -16.03 13.74
N HIS A 79 28.38 -16.38 13.01
CA HIS A 79 27.25 -15.50 12.69
C HIS A 79 26.08 -15.59 13.69
N VAL A 80 26.24 -16.32 14.80
CA VAL A 80 25.20 -16.59 15.79
C VAL A 80 25.61 -16.00 17.13
N HIS A 81 25.00 -14.89 17.51
CA HIS A 81 25.26 -14.25 18.80
C HIS A 81 24.61 -14.98 19.98
N GLY A 82 23.50 -15.70 19.76
CA GLY A 82 22.73 -16.36 20.81
C GLY A 82 22.00 -17.62 20.35
N ARG A 83 21.64 -18.48 21.31
CA ARG A 83 20.74 -19.61 21.10
C ARG A 83 20.04 -20.03 22.40
N THR A 84 18.72 -20.14 22.33
CA THR A 84 17.89 -20.70 23.40
C THR A 84 17.56 -22.17 23.14
N ARG A 85 17.75 -23.02 24.15
CA ARG A 85 17.32 -24.43 24.15
C ARG A 85 16.85 -24.84 25.55
N ASN A 86 15.66 -25.42 25.65
CA ASN A 86 15.07 -25.91 26.91
C ASN A 86 15.07 -24.86 28.04
N GLY A 87 14.83 -23.58 27.72
CA GLY A 87 14.83 -22.49 28.70
C GLY A 87 16.22 -21.96 29.08
N THR A 88 17.30 -22.56 28.59
CA THR A 88 18.67 -22.07 28.78
C THR A 88 19.12 -21.23 27.58
N ILE A 89 19.69 -20.06 27.86
CA ILE A 89 20.27 -19.14 26.88
C ILE A 89 21.79 -19.40 26.79
N THR A 90 22.30 -19.58 25.57
CA THR A 90 23.73 -19.65 25.30
C THR A 90 24.11 -18.46 24.41
N LEU A 91 24.98 -17.57 24.87
CA LEU A 91 25.50 -16.43 24.12
C LEU A 91 26.94 -16.66 23.65
N GLN A 92 27.35 -15.96 22.60
CA GLN A 92 28.73 -16.02 22.11
C GLN A 92 29.65 -15.29 23.08
N ARG A 93 30.71 -15.96 23.54
CA ARG A 93 31.62 -15.39 24.57
C ARG A 93 32.31 -14.11 24.10
N ALA A 94 32.69 -14.04 22.82
CA ALA A 94 33.36 -12.89 22.22
C ALA A 94 32.57 -11.55 22.36
N LEU A 95 31.25 -11.60 22.60
CA LEU A 95 30.46 -10.41 22.88
C LEU A 95 30.88 -9.74 24.20
N LEU A 96 31.37 -10.50 25.18
CA LEU A 96 31.84 -9.95 26.47
C LEU A 96 33.14 -9.17 26.30
N ASP A 97 33.98 -9.54 25.35
CA ASP A 97 35.27 -8.88 25.11
C ASP A 97 35.11 -7.47 24.51
N THR A 98 33.89 -7.13 24.06
CA THR A 98 33.55 -5.80 23.54
C THR A 98 33.03 -4.85 24.63
N VAL A 99 32.80 -5.34 25.85
CA VAL A 99 32.30 -4.54 26.97
C VAL A 99 33.45 -3.71 27.53
N GLN A 100 33.23 -2.40 27.60
CA GLN A 100 34.17 -1.45 28.21
C GLN A 100 33.56 -0.86 29.48
N ASP A 101 34.41 -0.65 30.49
CA ASP A 101 34.02 0.04 31.72
C ASP A 101 33.54 1.47 31.39
N ASP A 102 32.54 1.95 32.14
CA ASP A 102 31.93 3.28 32.03
C ASP A 102 31.31 3.67 30.67
N GLN A 103 31.25 2.76 29.69
CA GLN A 103 30.54 2.96 28.43
C GLN A 103 29.21 2.20 28.39
N PRO A 104 28.21 2.65 27.61
CA PRO A 104 27.02 1.85 27.35
C PRO A 104 27.38 0.45 26.86
N LEU A 105 26.56 -0.55 27.22
CA LEU A 105 26.79 -1.90 26.72
C LEU A 105 26.76 -1.93 25.18
N PRO A 106 27.58 -2.80 24.57
CA PRO A 106 27.54 -3.02 23.13
C PRO A 106 26.14 -3.48 22.70
N ARG A 107 25.54 -2.75 21.76
CA ARG A 107 24.21 -3.06 21.21
C ARG A 107 24.04 -4.54 20.80
N PRO A 108 25.02 -5.21 20.14
CA PRO A 108 24.89 -6.62 19.79
C PRO A 108 24.72 -7.56 21.00
N LEU A 109 25.33 -7.24 22.15
CA LEU A 109 25.20 -8.03 23.38
C LEU A 109 23.80 -7.88 23.99
N GLU A 110 23.32 -6.64 24.12
CA GLU A 110 21.96 -6.38 24.62
C GLU A 110 20.90 -7.01 23.70
N ALA A 111 21.05 -6.80 22.38
CA ALA A 111 20.18 -7.37 21.37
C ALA A 111 20.13 -8.90 21.46
N ALA A 112 21.27 -9.57 21.51
CA ALA A 112 21.32 -11.03 21.60
C ALA A 112 20.63 -11.58 22.86
N LEU A 113 20.81 -10.92 24.01
CA LEU A 113 20.14 -11.35 25.24
C LEU A 113 18.62 -11.12 25.19
N ILE A 114 18.17 -9.97 24.70
CA ILE A 114 16.74 -9.66 24.51
C ILE A 114 16.10 -10.65 23.52
N HIS A 115 16.78 -10.93 22.41
CA HIS A 115 16.35 -11.88 21.39
C HIS A 115 16.09 -13.26 22.00
N GLU A 116 17.05 -13.77 22.77
CA GLU A 116 16.95 -15.10 23.37
C GLU A 116 15.91 -15.15 24.51
N LEU A 117 15.79 -14.10 25.31
CA LEU A 117 14.71 -13.99 26.31
C LEU A 117 13.33 -14.00 25.65
N THR A 118 13.20 -13.37 24.49
CA THR A 118 11.97 -13.39 23.71
C THR A 118 11.64 -14.80 23.23
N HIS A 119 12.63 -15.58 22.78
CA HIS A 119 12.43 -17.01 22.45
C HIS A 119 12.03 -17.85 23.65
N VAL A 120 12.56 -17.57 24.85
CA VAL A 120 12.15 -18.25 26.09
C VAL A 120 10.67 -18.01 26.34
N LEU A 121 10.22 -16.76 26.27
CA LEU A 121 8.81 -16.41 26.47
C LEU A 121 7.90 -17.00 25.38
N ASP A 122 8.26 -16.87 24.11
CA ASP A 122 7.47 -17.39 22.99
C ASP A 122 7.26 -18.91 23.07
N ARG A 123 8.23 -19.64 23.62
CA ARG A 123 8.14 -21.10 23.81
C ARG A 123 7.47 -21.52 25.11
N SER A 124 7.18 -20.58 26.00
CA SER A 124 6.50 -20.86 27.27
C SER A 124 5.02 -21.23 27.05
N PRO A 125 4.35 -21.88 28.02
CA PRO A 125 2.92 -22.17 27.93
C PRO A 125 2.03 -20.93 27.83
N GLN A 126 2.48 -19.77 28.34
CA GLN A 126 1.78 -18.48 28.25
C GLN A 126 2.18 -17.66 27.01
N GLY A 127 3.09 -18.18 26.19
CA GLY A 127 3.57 -17.58 24.95
C GLY A 127 2.82 -18.10 23.73
N GLY A 128 3.57 -18.50 22.69
CA GLY A 128 3.03 -18.92 21.40
C GLY A 128 2.69 -17.76 20.47
N TRP A 129 3.22 -16.57 20.74
CA TRP A 129 2.96 -15.34 19.99
C TRP A 129 3.44 -15.41 18.55
N SER A 130 4.51 -16.14 18.25
CA SER A 130 4.95 -16.39 16.88
C SER A 130 3.89 -17.12 16.03
N ARG A 131 2.88 -17.72 16.66
CA ARG A 131 1.72 -18.35 16.00
C ARG A 131 0.49 -17.44 15.94
N ASP A 132 0.51 -16.30 16.63
CA ASP A 132 -0.58 -15.34 16.62
C ASP A 132 -0.92 -14.91 15.19
N ALA A 133 -2.22 -14.85 14.89
CA ALA A 133 -2.67 -14.57 13.53
C ALA A 133 -2.37 -13.13 13.14
N ARG A 134 -2.56 -12.19 14.07
CA ARG A 134 -2.39 -10.75 13.86
C ARG A 134 -0.92 -10.40 13.70
N LEU A 135 -0.03 -10.91 14.55
CA LEU A 135 1.41 -10.72 14.42
C LEU A 135 1.92 -11.20 13.06
N ARG A 136 1.48 -12.39 12.61
CA ARG A 136 1.91 -12.95 11.32
C ARG A 136 1.39 -12.15 10.12
N ASP A 137 0.22 -11.54 10.24
CA ASP A 137 -0.32 -10.61 9.24
C ASP A 137 0.53 -9.32 9.19
N LEU A 138 0.83 -8.73 10.36
CA LEU A 138 1.68 -7.55 10.47
C LEU A 138 3.08 -7.77 9.92
N ALA A 139 3.66 -8.93 10.22
CA ALA A 139 4.99 -9.33 9.80
C ALA A 139 5.11 -9.63 8.31
N GLY A 140 4.01 -9.94 7.62
CA GLY A 140 4.02 -10.19 6.18
C GLY A 140 3.84 -11.65 5.74
N TRP A 141 3.60 -12.59 6.65
CA TRP A 141 3.15 -13.94 6.28
C TRP A 141 1.66 -13.94 5.97
N GLN A 142 1.25 -13.21 4.94
CA GLN A 142 -0.14 -12.92 4.61
C GLN A 142 -0.97 -14.18 4.33
N ARG A 143 -2.27 -14.12 4.58
CA ARG A 143 -3.17 -15.27 4.35
C ARG A 143 -3.48 -15.44 2.87
N ARG A 144 -3.34 -16.68 2.37
CA ARG A 144 -3.78 -17.02 1.01
C ARG A 144 -5.31 -17.11 0.93
N PRO A 145 -5.91 -16.88 -0.25
CA PRO A 145 -7.32 -17.21 -0.49
C PRO A 145 -7.64 -18.67 -0.13
N TRP A 146 -8.92 -18.94 0.18
CA TRP A 146 -9.47 -20.29 0.39
C TRP A 146 -8.74 -21.19 1.42
N LYS A 147 -8.26 -20.59 2.52
CA LYS A 147 -7.58 -21.32 3.62
C LYS A 147 -6.33 -22.10 3.18
N LEU A 148 -5.69 -21.73 2.07
CA LEU A 148 -4.47 -22.37 1.54
C LEU A 148 -3.18 -22.03 2.32
N GLY A 149 -3.28 -21.78 3.63
CA GLY A 149 -2.16 -21.35 4.45
C GLY A 149 -1.76 -19.89 4.23
N ARG A 150 -0.46 -19.60 4.34
CA ARG A 150 0.12 -18.25 4.30
C ARG A 150 1.16 -18.11 3.17
N THR A 151 1.44 -16.89 2.73
CA THR A 151 2.50 -16.58 1.77
C THR A 151 3.86 -16.58 2.48
N ALA A 152 4.94 -16.55 1.69
CA ALA A 152 6.24 -16.12 2.20
C ALA A 152 6.18 -14.63 2.59
N ASN A 153 7.16 -14.18 3.38
CA ASN A 153 7.25 -12.79 3.79
C ASN A 153 7.82 -11.92 2.66
N ALA A 154 6.95 -11.07 2.10
CA ALA A 154 7.27 -10.13 1.03
C ALA A 154 7.48 -8.69 1.52
N PHE A 155 7.57 -8.47 2.85
CA PHE A 155 7.98 -7.19 3.43
C PHE A 155 9.51 -7.14 3.44
N SER A 156 10.11 -7.12 2.26
CA SER A 156 11.57 -7.10 2.07
C SER A 156 12.16 -5.72 2.24
N GLU A 157 11.39 -4.70 1.90
CA GLU A 157 11.88 -3.33 1.90
C GLU A 157 11.80 -2.74 3.30
N ARG A 158 12.83 -1.97 3.67
CA ARG A 158 12.91 -1.30 4.99
C ARG A 158 12.76 -2.27 6.16
N SER A 159 13.45 -3.41 6.07
CA SER A 159 13.69 -4.32 7.20
C SER A 159 14.81 -3.78 8.10
N PRO A 160 14.69 -3.84 9.44
CA PRO A 160 15.82 -3.54 10.33
C PRO A 160 16.94 -4.57 10.23
N ASP A 161 16.58 -5.84 10.02
CA ASP A 161 17.46 -6.99 9.86
C ASP A 161 16.72 -8.04 9.02
N ASP A 162 17.30 -8.51 7.93
CA ASP A 162 16.69 -9.55 7.08
C ASP A 162 16.38 -10.86 7.82
N TYR A 163 17.05 -11.10 8.95
CA TYR A 163 16.80 -12.27 9.80
C TYR A 163 15.34 -12.34 10.29
N GLU A 164 14.68 -11.20 10.49
CA GLU A 164 13.28 -11.14 10.94
C GLU A 164 12.32 -11.87 9.99
N ARG A 165 12.67 -11.96 8.71
CA ARG A 165 11.83 -12.52 7.65
C ARG A 165 11.94 -14.04 7.53
N THR A 166 12.87 -14.67 8.26
CA THR A 166 13.16 -16.10 8.15
C THR A 166 12.06 -16.97 8.78
N ARG A 167 11.60 -16.62 9.99
CA ARG A 167 10.48 -17.28 10.68
C ARG A 167 9.74 -16.30 11.60
N PRO A 168 8.44 -16.52 11.88
CA PRO A 168 7.68 -15.65 12.78
C PRO A 168 8.27 -15.45 14.18
N ALA A 169 9.01 -16.45 14.67
CA ALA A 169 9.70 -16.34 15.96
C ALA A 169 10.92 -15.40 15.90
N GLU A 170 11.65 -15.35 14.76
CA GLU A 170 12.68 -14.31 14.61
C GLU A 170 12.06 -12.94 14.42
N PHE A 171 10.94 -12.85 13.69
CA PHE A 171 10.24 -11.59 13.56
C PHE A 171 9.92 -11.01 14.94
N LEU A 172 9.33 -11.81 15.81
CA LEU A 172 9.03 -11.42 17.19
C LEU A 172 10.30 -11.00 17.94
N ALA A 173 11.37 -11.81 17.89
CA ALA A 173 12.59 -11.57 18.65
C ALA A 173 13.36 -10.33 18.16
N VAL A 174 13.58 -10.19 16.85
CA VAL A 174 14.22 -9.00 16.24
C VAL A 174 13.40 -7.76 16.57
N ASN A 175 12.08 -7.80 16.43
CA ASN A 175 11.27 -6.62 16.71
C ASN A 175 11.22 -6.28 18.21
N ALA A 176 11.37 -7.26 19.12
CA ALA A 176 11.53 -7.01 20.54
C ALA A 176 12.87 -6.32 20.87
N GLU A 177 13.96 -6.69 20.18
CA GLU A 177 15.24 -5.98 20.30
C GLU A 177 15.07 -4.50 19.94
N HIS A 178 14.47 -4.24 18.77
CA HIS A 178 14.30 -2.87 18.30
C HIS A 178 13.34 -2.08 19.18
N LEU A 179 12.23 -2.67 19.63
CA LEU A 179 11.30 -2.03 20.55
C LEU A 179 11.98 -1.53 21.84
N LEU A 180 12.95 -2.27 22.38
CA LEU A 180 13.61 -1.94 23.64
C LEU A 180 14.90 -1.14 23.47
N LEU A 181 15.53 -1.19 22.30
CA LEU A 181 16.83 -0.57 22.04
C LEU A 181 16.75 0.66 21.12
N ASP A 182 15.64 0.86 20.41
CA ASP A 182 15.42 1.99 19.51
C ASP A 182 14.22 2.83 19.99
N PRO A 183 14.46 4.05 20.51
CA PRO A 183 13.38 4.92 20.99
C PRO A 183 12.39 5.35 19.89
N ASP A 184 12.80 5.31 18.62
CA ASP A 184 11.93 5.67 17.49
C ASP A 184 11.07 4.49 17.00
N TYR A 185 11.24 3.28 17.56
CA TYR A 185 10.55 2.08 17.10
C TYR A 185 9.02 2.23 17.00
N PRO A 186 8.32 2.82 18.00
CA PRO A 186 6.88 3.06 17.91
C PRO A 186 6.46 3.96 16.74
N CYS A 187 7.30 4.91 16.32
CA CYS A 187 7.02 5.73 15.13
C CYS A 187 7.33 4.99 13.83
N ARG A 188 8.33 4.09 13.83
CA ARG A 188 8.75 3.31 12.65
C ARG A 188 7.81 2.14 12.37
N ARG A 189 7.33 1.46 13.41
CA ARG A 189 6.44 0.27 13.32
C ARG A 189 5.29 0.37 14.32
N PRO A 190 4.41 1.38 14.19
CA PRO A 190 3.33 1.63 15.15
C PRO A 190 2.44 0.41 15.41
N ALA A 191 2.01 -0.30 14.37
CA ALA A 191 1.15 -1.47 14.52
C ALA A 191 1.80 -2.61 15.31
N VAL A 192 3.10 -2.82 15.11
CA VAL A 192 3.84 -3.88 15.79
C VAL A 192 4.12 -3.45 17.23
N ALA A 193 4.48 -2.19 17.47
CA ALA A 193 4.62 -1.63 18.81
C ALA A 193 3.31 -1.69 19.61
N ALA A 194 2.18 -1.37 18.98
CA ALA A 194 0.85 -1.51 19.60
C ALA A 194 0.50 -2.96 19.92
N TRP A 195 0.85 -3.90 19.02
CA TRP A 195 0.69 -5.33 19.28
C TRP A 195 1.52 -5.79 20.48
N PHE A 196 2.78 -5.33 20.61
CA PHE A 196 3.60 -5.59 21.79
C PHE A 196 2.95 -4.99 23.04
N ALA A 197 2.46 -3.75 22.96
CA ALA A 197 1.82 -3.09 24.09
C ALA A 197 0.60 -3.87 24.62
N GLU A 198 -0.19 -4.44 23.72
CA GLU A 198 -1.36 -5.27 24.06
C GLU A 198 -0.97 -6.60 24.73
N HIS A 199 0.05 -7.29 24.21
CA HIS A 199 0.38 -8.65 24.67
C HIS A 199 1.29 -8.68 25.87
N LEU A 200 2.12 -7.66 25.98
CA LEU A 200 3.31 -7.63 26.80
C LEU A 200 3.35 -6.36 27.67
N GLY A 201 2.31 -5.51 27.63
CA GLY A 201 2.17 -4.33 28.48
C GLY A 201 2.76 -3.07 27.84
N PRO A 202 2.41 -1.88 28.36
CA PRO A 202 2.82 -0.61 27.77
C PRO A 202 4.34 -0.51 27.72
N ASN A 203 4.85 -0.05 26.58
CA ASN A 203 6.24 0.36 26.42
C ASN A 203 6.31 1.88 26.47
N ASP A 204 7.49 2.44 26.69
CA ASP A 204 7.68 3.89 26.61
C ASP A 204 7.22 4.36 25.22
N ALA A 205 6.18 5.19 25.19
CA ALA A 205 5.67 5.72 23.93
C ALA A 205 6.71 6.69 23.37
N ALA A 206 6.97 6.60 22.07
CA ALA A 206 7.78 7.63 21.41
C ALA A 206 7.00 8.95 21.45
N GLU A 207 7.53 9.95 22.16
CA GLU A 207 6.95 11.28 22.18
C GLU A 207 7.11 11.95 20.81
N GLY A 208 6.02 12.52 20.28
CA GLY A 208 6.09 13.36 19.09
C GLY A 208 6.14 12.63 17.74
N CYS A 209 5.67 11.38 17.64
CA CYS A 209 5.50 10.75 16.31
C CYS A 209 4.62 11.60 15.39
N ASP A 210 5.09 11.87 14.17
CA ASP A 210 4.26 12.53 13.16
C ASP A 210 3.11 11.59 12.76
N THR A 211 1.89 12.05 13.02
CA THR A 211 0.65 11.30 12.73
C THR A 211 0.29 11.31 11.25
N ARG A 212 0.91 12.18 10.45
CA ARG A 212 0.75 12.19 9.00
C ARG A 212 1.49 11.01 8.38
N LEU A 213 0.82 10.38 7.43
CA LEU A 213 1.31 9.18 6.76
C LEU A 213 2.02 9.56 5.47
N PRO A 214 3.32 9.25 5.33
CA PRO A 214 4.07 9.56 4.13
C PRO A 214 3.68 8.57 3.02
N LEU A 215 3.13 9.06 1.91
CA LEU A 215 2.75 8.23 0.77
C LEU A 215 3.30 8.84 -0.52
N MET A 216 4.12 8.11 -1.26
CA MET A 216 4.55 8.51 -2.60
C MET A 216 3.37 8.36 -3.57
N GLN A 217 2.91 9.48 -4.12
CA GLN A 217 1.82 9.52 -5.10
C GLN A 217 2.37 9.81 -6.50
N ALA A 218 1.74 9.21 -7.51
CA ALA A 218 1.96 9.63 -8.88
C ALA A 218 1.20 10.93 -9.16
N GLU A 219 1.77 11.81 -9.97
CA GLU A 219 1.09 13.01 -10.46
C GLU A 219 0.37 12.73 -11.79
N GLU A 220 -0.41 13.71 -12.25
CA GLU A 220 -1.09 13.61 -13.55
C GLU A 220 -0.11 13.54 -14.73
N GLU A 221 1.07 14.16 -14.59
CA GLU A 221 2.14 14.10 -15.57
C GLU A 221 2.93 12.79 -15.48
N ALA A 222 3.12 12.13 -16.63
CA ALA A 222 3.89 10.88 -16.69
C ALA A 222 5.34 11.11 -16.26
N GLY A 223 5.81 10.30 -15.30
CA GLY A 223 7.16 10.42 -14.74
C GLY A 223 7.27 11.39 -13.56
N ALA A 224 6.20 12.08 -13.18
CA ALA A 224 6.18 12.91 -11.97
C ALA A 224 5.59 12.16 -10.77
N ALA A 225 6.19 12.38 -9.60
CA ALA A 225 5.72 11.86 -8.33
C ALA A 225 6.07 12.83 -7.19
N THR A 226 5.25 12.83 -6.14
CA THR A 226 5.48 13.65 -4.94
C THR A 226 5.21 12.86 -3.66
N LEU A 227 5.83 13.29 -2.57
CA LEU A 227 5.53 12.75 -1.25
C LEU A 227 4.28 13.45 -0.67
N LEU A 228 3.18 12.71 -0.58
CA LEU A 228 1.96 13.13 0.10
C LEU A 228 2.09 12.87 1.61
N GLU A 229 2.05 13.93 2.41
CA GLU A 229 1.87 13.83 3.87
C GLU A 229 0.37 13.74 4.19
N LEU A 230 -0.16 12.52 4.20
CA LEU A 230 -1.60 12.28 4.38
C LEU A 230 -1.99 12.40 5.86
N ASP A 231 -2.82 13.39 6.18
CA ASP A 231 -3.43 13.53 7.51
C ASP A 231 -4.66 12.60 7.66
N PRO A 232 -4.61 11.57 8.54
CA PRO A 232 -5.74 10.67 8.76
C PRO A 232 -7.01 11.38 9.25
N ALA A 233 -6.89 12.50 9.97
CA ALA A 233 -8.03 13.22 10.52
C ALA A 233 -8.93 13.85 9.43
N ARG A 234 -8.39 14.06 8.23
CA ARG A 234 -9.12 14.58 7.06
C ARG A 234 -9.89 13.51 6.29
N ILE A 235 -9.71 12.23 6.60
CA ILE A 235 -10.42 11.14 5.93
C ILE A 235 -11.83 11.01 6.51
N TYR A 236 -12.82 11.26 5.67
CA TYR A 236 -14.23 11.08 6.02
C TYR A 236 -14.67 9.62 5.89
N ALA A 237 -14.29 8.96 4.80
CA ALA A 237 -14.71 7.60 4.50
C ALA A 237 -13.69 6.90 3.59
N VAL A 238 -13.76 5.58 3.56
CA VAL A 238 -13.09 4.75 2.56
C VAL A 238 -14.15 4.01 1.76
N ASP A 239 -14.09 4.12 0.45
CA ASP A 239 -15.00 3.41 -0.46
C ASP A 239 -14.25 2.28 -1.17
N TYR A 240 -14.93 1.17 -1.41
CA TYR A 240 -14.54 0.19 -2.40
C TYR A 240 -14.82 0.74 -3.80
N LEU A 241 -13.76 1.08 -4.53
CA LEU A 241 -13.85 1.62 -5.88
C LEU A 241 -13.70 0.48 -6.90
N LEU A 242 -14.74 0.28 -7.71
CA LEU A 242 -14.82 -0.77 -8.71
C LEU A 242 -14.94 -0.16 -10.11
N ALA A 243 -13.94 -0.40 -10.96
CA ALA A 243 -14.11 -0.25 -12.40
C ALA A 243 -14.94 -1.42 -12.91
N GLU A 244 -16.12 -1.15 -13.46
CA GLU A 244 -17.06 -2.18 -13.91
C GLU A 244 -16.51 -2.95 -15.11
N GLY A 245 -16.81 -4.23 -15.27
CA GLY A 245 -16.24 -5.01 -16.38
C GLY A 245 -16.71 -4.52 -17.76
N ASN A 246 -15.88 -4.71 -18.79
CA ASN A 246 -16.24 -4.48 -20.20
C ASN A 246 -16.13 -5.76 -21.04
N ASP A 247 -16.33 -5.66 -22.36
CA ASP A 247 -16.30 -6.82 -23.27
C ASP A 247 -14.90 -7.42 -23.51
N GLN A 248 -13.82 -6.76 -23.07
CA GLN A 248 -12.46 -7.27 -23.25
C GLN A 248 -12.12 -8.36 -22.23
N LEU A 249 -11.60 -9.50 -22.70
CA LEU A 249 -11.30 -10.72 -21.90
C LEU A 249 -10.63 -10.48 -20.54
N MET A 250 -9.63 -9.57 -20.47
CA MET A 250 -8.90 -9.26 -19.23
C MET A 250 -9.63 -8.28 -18.30
N SER A 251 -10.50 -7.43 -18.86
CA SER A 251 -11.23 -6.37 -18.15
C SER A 251 -12.67 -6.76 -17.78
N ARG A 252 -13.16 -7.91 -18.27
CA ARG A 252 -14.49 -8.49 -17.94
C ARG A 252 -14.78 -8.62 -16.45
N TRP A 253 -13.75 -8.80 -15.63
CA TRP A 253 -13.88 -9.04 -14.19
C TRP A 253 -13.90 -7.77 -13.34
N GLY A 254 -13.63 -6.61 -13.95
CA GLY A 254 -13.48 -5.33 -13.27
C GLY A 254 -12.06 -5.07 -12.76
N HIS A 255 -11.86 -3.93 -12.11
CA HIS A 255 -10.63 -3.61 -11.34
C HIS A 255 -11.02 -3.07 -9.97
N SER A 256 -10.45 -3.64 -8.90
CA SER A 256 -10.73 -3.24 -7.52
C SER A 256 -9.66 -2.30 -6.98
N MET A 257 -10.10 -1.25 -6.31
CA MET A 257 -9.30 -0.22 -5.68
C MET A 257 -9.98 0.23 -4.38
N LEU A 258 -9.30 1.02 -3.57
CA LEU A 258 -9.93 1.77 -2.47
C LEU A 258 -9.84 3.27 -2.75
N ARG A 259 -10.94 3.99 -2.59
CA ARG A 259 -10.96 5.45 -2.63
C ARG A 259 -10.92 6.00 -1.22
N LEU A 260 -9.96 6.86 -0.95
CA LEU A 260 -9.92 7.71 0.24
C LEU A 260 -10.76 8.96 -0.03
N VAL A 261 -11.86 9.13 0.71
CA VAL A 261 -12.70 10.33 0.67
C VAL A 261 -12.11 11.35 1.63
N ILE A 262 -11.34 12.29 1.08
CA ILE A 262 -10.55 13.28 1.79
C ILE A 262 -11.27 14.64 1.75
N CYS A 263 -11.53 15.21 2.92
CA CYS A 263 -12.08 16.55 3.02
C CYS A 263 -11.08 17.61 2.54
N ALA A 264 -11.54 18.60 1.77
CA ALA A 264 -10.72 19.75 1.40
C ALA A 264 -10.15 20.47 2.66
N PRO A 265 -8.99 21.14 2.55
CA PRO A 265 -8.47 21.94 3.66
C PRO A 265 -9.51 22.92 4.20
N GLY A 266 -9.67 23.00 5.52
CA GLY A 266 -10.68 23.83 6.18
C GLY A 266 -12.11 23.31 6.13
N ARG A 267 -12.40 22.19 5.43
CA ARG A 267 -13.73 21.57 5.43
C ARG A 267 -13.93 20.69 6.66
N PRO A 268 -15.03 20.86 7.42
CA PRO A 268 -15.41 19.93 8.46
C PRO A 268 -15.65 18.53 7.92
N ARG A 269 -15.20 17.51 8.65
CA ARG A 269 -15.35 16.11 8.26
C ARG A 269 -16.83 15.73 8.21
N GLY A 270 -17.31 15.28 7.05
CA GLY A 270 -18.70 14.88 6.85
C GLY A 270 -19.04 14.50 5.41
N PRO A 271 -20.32 14.16 5.12
CA PRO A 271 -20.77 13.71 3.80
C PRO A 271 -20.42 14.66 2.64
N ALA A 272 -20.35 15.96 2.91
CA ALA A 272 -19.98 16.99 1.93
C ALA A 272 -18.57 16.81 1.36
N CYS A 273 -17.67 16.10 2.06
CA CYS A 273 -16.34 15.79 1.56
C CYS A 273 -16.37 14.93 0.29
N ARG A 274 -17.46 14.19 0.02
CA ARG A 274 -17.60 13.39 -1.21
C ARG A 274 -17.49 14.21 -2.50
N MET A 275 -17.70 15.52 -2.44
CA MET A 275 -17.59 16.43 -3.58
C MET A 275 -16.19 17.04 -3.74
N ASP A 276 -15.25 16.77 -2.83
CA ASP A 276 -13.86 17.25 -2.90
C ASP A 276 -12.97 16.36 -3.78
N LEU A 277 -13.42 16.08 -5.00
CA LEU A 277 -12.83 15.06 -5.88
C LEU A 277 -11.33 15.26 -6.14
N SER A 278 -10.86 16.51 -6.23
CA SER A 278 -9.43 16.85 -6.42
C SER A 278 -8.54 16.43 -5.25
N HIS A 279 -9.08 16.33 -4.04
CA HIS A 279 -8.35 15.91 -2.85
C HIS A 279 -8.38 14.40 -2.65
N HIS A 280 -9.29 13.68 -3.31
CA HIS A 280 -9.39 12.24 -3.13
C HIS A 280 -8.19 11.50 -3.70
N ARG A 281 -7.88 10.36 -3.07
CA ARG A 281 -6.81 9.46 -3.50
C ARG A 281 -7.35 8.06 -3.69
N VAL A 282 -6.75 7.34 -4.62
CA VAL A 282 -7.09 5.96 -4.94
C VAL A 282 -5.89 5.09 -4.64
N LEU A 283 -6.11 4.10 -3.78
CA LEU A 283 -5.17 3.05 -3.45
C LEU A 283 -5.42 1.88 -4.41
N SER A 284 -4.43 1.54 -5.22
CA SER A 284 -4.58 0.61 -6.33
C SER A 284 -3.40 -0.34 -6.42
N TYR A 285 -3.67 -1.65 -6.41
CA TYR A 285 -2.67 -2.65 -6.78
C TYR A 285 -2.73 -2.87 -8.28
N ARG A 286 -1.69 -2.46 -9.00
CA ARG A 286 -1.57 -2.68 -10.45
C ARG A 286 -0.34 -3.55 -10.71
N ALA A 287 -0.45 -4.50 -11.64
CA ALA A 287 0.75 -4.99 -12.30
C ALA A 287 1.36 -3.78 -13.00
N PHE A 288 2.59 -3.40 -12.66
CA PHE A 288 3.29 -2.22 -13.21
C PHE A 288 2.77 -1.80 -14.59
N VAL A 289 1.99 -0.71 -14.61
CA VAL A 289 1.49 -0.07 -15.82
C VAL A 289 1.57 1.43 -15.61
N GLY A 290 2.80 1.94 -15.63
CA GLY A 290 3.08 3.08 -16.49
C GLY A 290 3.19 2.52 -17.90
N ASP A 291 2.04 2.35 -18.58
CA ASP A 291 1.82 2.04 -20.01
C ASP A 291 2.69 1.06 -20.80
N VAL A 292 3.59 0.35 -20.16
CA VAL A 292 4.59 -0.47 -20.81
C VAL A 292 4.51 -1.87 -20.21
N GLN A 293 3.35 -2.49 -20.43
CA GLN A 293 3.21 -3.94 -20.28
C GLN A 293 3.98 -4.62 -21.41
N ILE A 294 5.21 -5.06 -21.13
CA ILE A 294 6.05 -5.75 -22.13
C ILE A 294 5.60 -7.20 -22.36
N SER A 295 4.78 -7.82 -21.50
CA SER A 295 4.34 -9.21 -21.73
C SER A 295 3.19 -9.67 -20.83
N SER A 296 2.07 -10.08 -21.43
CA SER A 296 0.97 -10.78 -20.74
C SER A 296 1.41 -12.13 -20.14
N TRP A 297 2.45 -12.77 -20.70
CA TRP A 297 3.00 -14.03 -20.21
C TRP A 297 3.70 -13.89 -18.86
N ARG A 298 4.42 -12.78 -18.65
CA ARG A 298 5.15 -12.52 -17.39
C ARG A 298 4.22 -12.33 -16.18
N GLY A 299 3.00 -11.85 -16.40
CA GLY A 299 1.99 -11.73 -15.34
C GLY A 299 1.28 -13.03 -14.99
N LEU A 300 1.40 -14.07 -15.83
CA LEU A 300 0.97 -15.43 -15.51
C LEU A 300 2.03 -16.19 -14.68
N THR A 301 3.32 -15.86 -14.87
CA THR A 301 4.45 -16.46 -14.12
C THR A 301 4.81 -15.71 -12.84
N GLY A 302 4.23 -14.53 -12.60
CA GLY A 302 4.45 -13.74 -11.37
C GLY A 302 5.73 -12.92 -11.38
N ALA A 303 6.19 -12.50 -12.56
CA ALA A 303 7.43 -11.76 -12.72
C ALA A 303 7.27 -10.23 -12.53
N TYR A 304 6.06 -9.75 -12.23
CA TYR A 304 5.82 -8.33 -11.93
C TYR A 304 5.73 -8.10 -10.43
N PRO A 305 6.34 -7.02 -9.90
CA PRO A 305 6.15 -6.67 -8.50
C PRO A 305 4.68 -6.27 -8.25
N SER A 306 4.13 -6.69 -7.11
CA SER A 306 2.83 -6.26 -6.60
C SER A 306 3.07 -5.18 -5.57
N ARG A 307 2.77 -3.92 -5.94
CA ARG A 307 2.97 -2.75 -5.08
C ARG A 307 1.69 -1.94 -5.00
N LEU A 308 1.57 -1.18 -3.91
CA LEU A 308 0.42 -0.31 -3.65
C LEU A 308 0.68 1.08 -4.22
N PHE A 309 -0.08 1.47 -5.24
CA PHE A 309 -0.02 2.79 -5.86
C PHE A 309 -1.01 3.75 -5.21
N VAL A 310 -0.61 5.02 -5.11
CA VAL A 310 -1.47 6.13 -4.68
C VAL A 310 -1.66 7.07 -5.86
N LEU A 311 -2.90 7.20 -6.33
CA LEU A 311 -3.27 7.93 -7.54
C LEU A 311 -4.30 9.03 -7.22
N PRO A 312 -4.27 10.19 -7.90
CA PRO A 312 -5.36 11.14 -7.90
C PRO A 312 -6.66 10.51 -8.42
N LEU A 313 -7.79 10.78 -7.75
CA LEU A 313 -9.08 10.24 -8.18
C LEU A 313 -9.47 10.69 -9.60
N ASN A 314 -9.19 11.94 -9.95
CA ASN A 314 -9.53 12.48 -11.28
C ASN A 314 -8.82 11.72 -12.42
N GLN A 315 -7.55 11.34 -12.21
CA GLN A 315 -6.81 10.51 -13.15
C GLN A 315 -7.51 9.16 -13.36
N VAL A 316 -7.90 8.50 -12.27
CA VAL A 316 -8.61 7.20 -12.31
C VAL A 316 -9.99 7.33 -12.98
N ILE A 317 -10.73 8.42 -12.69
CA ILE A 317 -12.00 8.71 -13.34
C ILE A 317 -11.80 8.85 -14.84
N ASN A 318 -10.86 9.69 -15.28
CA ASN A 318 -10.61 9.93 -16.69
C ASN A 318 -10.17 8.64 -17.42
N GLU A 319 -9.27 7.87 -16.82
CA GLU A 319 -8.78 6.59 -17.36
C GLU A 319 -9.94 5.63 -17.62
N TYR A 320 -10.79 5.36 -16.62
CA TYR A 320 -11.86 4.37 -16.81
C TYR A 320 -13.07 4.92 -17.54
N THR A 321 -13.56 6.12 -17.21
CA THR A 321 -14.84 6.62 -17.75
C THR A 321 -14.73 7.18 -19.16
N GLN A 322 -13.59 7.79 -19.52
CA GLN A 322 -13.42 8.48 -20.79
C GLN A 322 -12.52 7.73 -21.77
N VAL A 323 -11.50 7.02 -21.29
CA VAL A 323 -10.58 6.26 -22.16
C VAL A 323 -11.05 4.82 -22.33
N GLU A 324 -11.32 4.10 -21.25
CA GLU A 324 -11.83 2.72 -21.33
C GLU A 324 -13.35 2.62 -21.54
N LEU A 325 -14.09 3.74 -21.40
CA LEU A 325 -15.55 3.83 -21.51
C LEU A 325 -16.29 2.89 -20.54
N ARG A 326 -15.86 2.89 -19.28
CA ARG A 326 -16.39 2.04 -18.21
C ARG A 326 -16.90 2.89 -17.05
N GLY A 327 -18.02 2.48 -16.47
CA GLY A 327 -18.49 3.06 -15.22
C GLY A 327 -17.56 2.75 -14.04
N LEU A 328 -17.45 3.69 -13.10
CA LEU A 328 -16.80 3.49 -11.81
C LEU A 328 -17.83 3.57 -10.69
N SER A 329 -17.93 2.50 -9.93
CA SER A 329 -18.79 2.41 -8.74
C SER A 329 -17.94 2.63 -7.47
N SER A 330 -18.32 3.61 -6.65
CA SER A 330 -17.66 3.97 -5.38
C SER A 330 -18.58 3.54 -4.24
N VAL A 331 -18.37 2.33 -3.72
CA VAL A 331 -19.26 1.74 -2.69
C VAL A 331 -18.71 2.03 -1.30
N PRO A 332 -19.43 2.74 -0.43
CA PRO A 332 -18.95 3.05 0.91
C PRO A 332 -18.72 1.80 1.74
N LEU A 333 -17.58 1.77 2.44
CA LEU A 333 -17.32 0.78 3.48
C LEU A 333 -17.73 1.37 4.83
N ALA A 334 -18.51 0.60 5.59
CA ALA A 334 -18.95 0.95 6.94
C ALA A 334 -17.79 0.81 7.94
N LEU A 335 -16.78 1.68 7.82
CA LEU A 335 -15.60 1.78 8.69
C LEU A 335 -15.77 2.97 9.64
N ASP A 336 -15.46 2.78 10.92
CA ASP A 336 -15.40 3.88 11.88
C ASP A 336 -14.01 4.56 11.87
N ALA A 337 -13.83 5.61 12.69
CA ALA A 337 -12.58 6.34 12.72
C ALA A 337 -11.36 5.48 13.14
N PRO A 338 -11.46 4.62 14.18
CA PRO A 338 -10.41 3.64 14.49
C PRO A 338 -10.08 2.67 13.35
N ASP A 339 -11.10 2.13 12.67
CA ASP A 339 -10.91 1.24 11.53
C ASP A 339 -10.15 1.94 10.40
N ILE A 340 -10.52 3.18 10.08
CA ILE A 340 -9.86 3.99 9.06
C ILE A 340 -8.41 4.27 9.46
N ALA A 341 -8.15 4.66 10.70
CA ALA A 341 -6.79 4.92 11.17
C ALA A 341 -5.89 3.68 11.06
N SER A 342 -6.37 2.52 11.55
CA SER A 342 -5.65 1.25 11.45
C SER A 342 -5.42 0.81 10.00
N LEU A 343 -6.41 1.03 9.12
CA LEU A 343 -6.27 0.74 7.70
C LEU A 343 -5.20 1.62 7.05
N LEU A 344 -5.21 2.93 7.33
CA LEU A 344 -4.27 3.88 6.75
C LEU A 344 -2.84 3.63 7.24
N GLU A 345 -2.67 3.26 8.50
CA GLU A 345 -1.37 2.85 9.02
C GLU A 345 -0.84 1.61 8.29
N ARG A 346 -1.70 0.60 8.06
CA ARG A 346 -1.35 -0.57 7.24
C ARG A 346 -1.04 -0.19 5.79
N VAL A 347 -1.76 0.78 5.22
CA VAL A 347 -1.49 1.32 3.88
C VAL A 347 -0.08 1.91 3.82
N ALA A 348 0.30 2.74 4.79
CA ALA A 348 1.64 3.32 4.84
C ALA A 348 2.72 2.23 4.98
N GLN A 349 2.52 1.26 5.88
CA GLN A 349 3.46 0.14 6.04
C GLN A 349 3.63 -0.66 4.74
N VAL A 350 2.53 -1.04 4.09
CA VAL A 350 2.56 -1.77 2.81
C VAL A 350 3.25 -0.94 1.74
N HIS A 351 2.93 0.35 1.64
CA HIS A 351 3.47 1.22 0.61
C HIS A 351 5.01 1.37 0.71
N TRP A 352 5.57 1.39 1.93
CA TRP A 352 7.01 1.53 2.14
C TRP A 352 7.79 0.22 2.19
N SER A 353 7.17 -0.89 2.59
CA SER A 353 7.90 -2.13 2.92
C SER A 353 7.56 -3.33 2.04
N TYR A 354 6.42 -3.34 1.34
CA TYR A 354 5.95 -4.53 0.61
C TYR A 354 6.43 -4.55 -0.84
N ASP A 355 7.15 -5.62 -1.22
CA ASP A 355 7.51 -5.96 -2.59
C ASP A 355 7.02 -7.37 -2.95
N GLY A 356 5.71 -7.49 -3.20
CA GLY A 356 5.07 -8.75 -3.54
C GLY A 356 5.27 -9.17 -5.00
N ARG A 357 4.69 -10.31 -5.40
CA ARG A 357 4.65 -10.75 -6.81
C ARG A 357 3.21 -10.75 -7.34
N TYR A 358 2.94 -9.95 -8.34
CA TYR A 358 1.61 -9.82 -8.94
C TYR A 358 1.33 -10.96 -9.91
N LEU A 359 0.17 -11.60 -9.76
CA LEU A 359 -0.29 -12.72 -10.58
C LEU A 359 -1.74 -12.49 -11.00
N PHE A 360 -2.03 -12.41 -12.30
CA PHE A 360 -3.39 -12.12 -12.80
C PHE A 360 -4.46 -13.10 -12.29
N VAL A 361 -4.09 -14.38 -12.14
CA VAL A 361 -5.01 -15.47 -11.77
C VAL A 361 -5.09 -15.72 -10.26
N SER A 362 -4.18 -15.15 -9.47
CA SER A 362 -4.15 -15.38 -8.03
C SER A 362 -3.89 -14.09 -7.26
N ASN A 363 -2.63 -13.68 -7.11
CA ASN A 363 -2.23 -12.48 -6.38
C ASN A 363 -2.47 -11.20 -7.22
N ASN A 364 -3.75 -10.93 -7.52
CA ASN A 364 -4.20 -9.80 -8.33
C ASN A 364 -4.80 -8.67 -7.47
N CYS A 365 -5.28 -7.61 -8.11
CA CYS A 365 -5.85 -6.44 -7.45
C CYS A 365 -6.93 -6.77 -6.40
N ALA A 366 -7.78 -7.77 -6.66
CA ALA A 366 -8.83 -8.17 -5.72
C ALA A 366 -8.27 -8.90 -4.50
N VAL A 367 -7.30 -9.80 -4.71
CA VAL A 367 -6.67 -10.50 -3.60
C VAL A 367 -5.86 -9.54 -2.74
N GLU A 368 -5.08 -8.65 -3.34
CA GLU A 368 -4.27 -7.67 -2.60
C GLU A 368 -5.14 -6.65 -1.85
N THR A 369 -6.21 -6.14 -2.48
CA THR A 369 -7.18 -5.27 -1.79
C THR A 369 -7.86 -5.99 -0.62
N GLY A 370 -8.24 -7.26 -0.81
CA GLY A 370 -8.81 -8.08 0.24
C GLY A 370 -7.87 -8.28 1.43
N LYS A 371 -6.59 -8.59 1.16
CA LYS A 371 -5.56 -8.70 2.21
C LYS A 371 -5.36 -7.37 2.93
N LEU A 372 -5.26 -6.26 2.21
CA LEU A 372 -5.11 -4.94 2.81
C LEU A 372 -6.25 -4.62 3.78
N LEU A 373 -7.51 -4.90 3.40
CA LEU A 373 -8.66 -4.73 4.29
C LEU A 373 -8.63 -5.72 5.47
N GLN A 374 -8.28 -6.98 5.23
CA GLN A 374 -8.20 -8.02 6.25
C GLN A 374 -7.13 -7.70 7.32
N GLU A 375 -5.99 -7.16 6.89
CA GLU A 375 -4.82 -6.89 7.72
C GLU A 375 -4.85 -5.48 8.32
N GLY A 376 -5.50 -4.54 7.65
CA GLY A 376 -5.62 -3.14 8.07
C GLY A 376 -6.81 -2.90 9.01
N VAL A 377 -7.88 -3.70 8.93
CA VAL A 377 -9.08 -3.53 9.76
C VAL A 377 -9.28 -4.79 10.62
N PRO A 378 -8.93 -4.76 11.92
CA PRO A 378 -8.90 -5.96 12.77
C PRO A 378 -10.19 -6.77 12.80
N ARG A 379 -11.37 -6.12 12.82
CA ARG A 379 -12.66 -6.82 12.77
C ARG A 379 -12.94 -7.53 11.45
N LEU A 380 -12.23 -7.17 10.37
CA LEU A 380 -12.30 -7.83 9.07
C LEU A 380 -11.27 -8.97 8.92
N ALA A 381 -10.46 -9.27 9.94
CA ALA A 381 -9.43 -10.32 9.93
C ALA A 381 -9.97 -11.76 9.73
N SER A 382 -11.30 -11.91 9.67
CA SER A 382 -12.00 -13.18 9.47
C SER A 382 -11.54 -13.96 8.22
N PRO A 383 -11.38 -15.29 8.31
CA PRO A 383 -11.04 -16.12 7.16
C PRO A 383 -11.99 -15.94 5.98
N GLY A 384 -11.44 -15.82 4.77
CA GLY A 384 -12.22 -15.87 3.54
C GLY A 384 -12.85 -14.57 3.10
N LEU A 385 -12.30 -13.41 3.50
CA LEU A 385 -12.55 -12.14 2.82
C LEU A 385 -11.95 -12.15 1.40
N ASN A 386 -10.72 -12.63 1.27
CA ASN A 386 -9.98 -12.65 -0.01
C ASN A 386 -10.73 -13.43 -1.10
N ARG A 387 -10.87 -12.79 -2.27
CA ARG A 387 -11.53 -13.32 -3.47
C ARG A 387 -10.68 -13.01 -4.68
N LEU A 388 -10.74 -13.89 -5.69
CA LEU A 388 -9.94 -13.74 -6.91
C LEU A 388 -10.46 -12.66 -7.85
N THR A 389 -11.74 -12.28 -7.75
CA THR A 389 -12.37 -11.32 -8.66
C THR A 389 -12.81 -10.07 -7.90
N PRO A 390 -12.66 -8.87 -8.49
CA PRO A 390 -13.13 -7.61 -7.90
C PRO A 390 -14.60 -7.64 -7.48
N ARG A 391 -15.50 -8.11 -8.36
CA ARG A 391 -16.93 -8.25 -8.02
C ARG A 391 -17.16 -9.23 -6.88
N GLY A 392 -16.48 -10.37 -6.90
CA GLY A 392 -16.59 -11.38 -5.84
C GLY A 392 -16.15 -10.86 -4.46
N LEU A 393 -15.13 -10.00 -4.39
CA LEU A 393 -14.72 -9.35 -3.15
C LEU A 393 -15.79 -8.38 -2.65
N LEU A 394 -16.34 -7.54 -3.54
CA LEU A 394 -17.44 -6.63 -3.19
C LEU A 394 -18.65 -7.40 -2.65
N THR A 395 -19.11 -8.44 -3.35
CA THR A 395 -20.20 -9.30 -2.88
C THR A 395 -19.92 -9.95 -1.53
N ARG A 396 -18.65 -10.26 -1.24
CA ARG A 396 -18.27 -10.79 0.07
C ARG A 396 -18.40 -9.72 1.16
N LEU A 397 -17.96 -8.50 0.90
CA LEU A 397 -18.08 -7.35 1.80
C LEU A 397 -19.54 -6.99 2.08
N GLU A 398 -20.40 -6.99 1.05
CA GLU A 398 -21.85 -6.78 1.17
C GLU A 398 -22.50 -7.83 2.07
N ARG A 399 -22.20 -9.12 1.84
CA ARG A 399 -22.71 -10.23 2.68
C ARG A 399 -22.25 -10.16 4.14
N GLN A 400 -21.17 -9.43 4.44
CA GLN A 400 -20.69 -9.20 5.79
C GLN A 400 -21.24 -7.89 6.40
N GLY A 401 -22.08 -7.15 5.67
CA GLY A 401 -22.58 -5.84 6.10
C GLY A 401 -21.52 -4.75 6.14
N VAL A 402 -20.39 -4.96 5.45
CA VAL A 402 -19.26 -4.01 5.45
C VAL A 402 -19.37 -3.02 4.30
N ALA A 403 -19.88 -3.44 3.15
CA ALA A 403 -20.09 -2.58 1.99
C ALA A 403 -21.59 -2.33 1.79
N ASP A 404 -21.96 -1.08 1.51
CA ASP A 404 -23.35 -0.68 1.22
C ASP A 404 -23.51 -0.29 -0.25
N ALA A 405 -23.85 -1.25 -1.09
CA ALA A 405 -24.12 -1.00 -2.51
C ALA A 405 -25.52 -0.47 -2.80
N SER A 406 -26.38 -0.30 -1.79
CA SER A 406 -27.72 0.29 -1.99
C SER A 406 -27.65 1.73 -2.52
N VAL A 407 -26.54 2.43 -2.24
CA VAL A 407 -26.25 3.77 -2.78
C VAL A 407 -26.19 3.82 -4.31
N LEU A 408 -26.07 2.67 -4.98
CA LEU A 408 -26.03 2.55 -6.44
C LEU A 408 -27.39 2.19 -7.08
N ALA A 409 -28.45 2.02 -6.27
CA ALA A 409 -29.76 1.61 -6.76
C ALA A 409 -30.36 2.62 -7.76
N ASP A 410 -30.22 3.92 -7.48
CA ASP A 410 -30.50 5.00 -8.42
C ASP A 410 -29.16 5.58 -8.93
N ARG A 411 -28.78 5.21 -10.16
CA ARG A 411 -27.52 5.68 -10.79
C ARG A 411 -27.46 7.20 -10.93
N GLY A 412 -28.59 7.87 -11.18
CA GLY A 412 -28.63 9.33 -11.31
C GLY A 412 -28.38 10.02 -9.97
N GLN A 413 -28.99 9.53 -8.89
CA GLN A 413 -28.71 10.01 -7.54
C GLN A 413 -27.28 9.68 -7.11
N ALA A 414 -26.81 8.46 -7.40
CA ALA A 414 -25.45 8.02 -7.11
C ALA A 414 -24.41 8.93 -7.77
N THR A 415 -24.62 9.36 -9.02
CA THR A 415 -23.73 10.32 -9.69
C THR A 415 -23.74 11.69 -9.01
N ARG A 416 -24.91 12.23 -8.65
CA ARG A 416 -25.01 13.53 -7.96
C ARG A 416 -24.34 13.51 -6.58
N GLN A 417 -24.28 12.36 -5.92
CA GLN A 417 -23.70 12.19 -4.58
C GLN A 417 -22.24 11.69 -4.60
N GLY A 418 -21.66 11.48 -5.80
CA GLY A 418 -20.29 11.02 -5.96
C GLY A 418 -20.07 9.54 -5.63
N TYR A 419 -21.12 8.71 -5.68
CA TYR A 419 -21.06 7.24 -5.56
C TYR A 419 -20.89 6.54 -6.91
N TYR A 420 -21.21 7.20 -8.03
CA TYR A 420 -21.07 6.61 -9.35
C TYR A 420 -20.51 7.62 -10.37
N PHE A 421 -19.45 7.24 -11.08
CA PHE A 421 -18.94 8.00 -12.21
C PHE A 421 -19.33 7.25 -13.48
N ALA A 422 -20.26 7.83 -14.23
CA ALA A 422 -20.79 7.23 -15.44
C ALA A 422 -19.71 7.15 -16.53
N SER A 423 -19.79 6.09 -17.35
CA SER A 423 -19.04 6.04 -18.62
C SER A 423 -19.41 7.26 -19.46
N ALA A 424 -18.43 7.82 -20.17
CA ALA A 424 -18.67 8.90 -21.12
C ALA A 424 -19.46 8.43 -22.35
N GLU A 425 -19.68 7.12 -22.54
CA GLU A 425 -20.39 6.55 -23.68
C GLU A 425 -21.80 7.14 -23.87
N ASP A 426 -22.62 7.20 -22.81
CA ASP A 426 -23.97 7.77 -22.88
C ASP A 426 -23.94 9.25 -23.24
N HIS A 427 -22.98 9.99 -22.68
CA HIS A 427 -22.78 11.41 -22.99
C HIS A 427 -22.35 11.60 -24.45
N TYR A 428 -21.43 10.77 -24.94
CA TYR A 428 -21.00 10.79 -26.34
C TYR A 428 -22.15 10.40 -27.27
N GLN A 429 -23.01 9.47 -26.88
CA GLN A 429 -24.22 9.14 -27.65
C GLN A 429 -25.18 10.33 -27.73
N GLN A 430 -25.40 11.06 -26.64
CA GLN A 430 -26.23 12.29 -26.65
C GLN A 430 -25.65 13.38 -27.55
N LEU A 431 -24.32 13.61 -27.51
CA LEU A 431 -23.64 14.55 -28.40
C LEU A 431 -23.78 14.11 -29.86
N PHE A 432 -23.62 12.82 -30.12
CA PHE A 432 -23.75 12.25 -31.45
C PHE A 432 -25.19 12.38 -31.99
N ASP A 433 -26.21 12.11 -31.18
CA ASP A 433 -27.60 12.28 -31.58
C ASP A 433 -27.98 13.75 -31.82
N ALA A 434 -27.43 14.68 -31.03
CA ALA A 434 -27.59 16.12 -31.28
C ALA A 434 -26.96 16.54 -32.62
N ALA A 435 -25.77 16.03 -32.95
CA ALA A 435 -25.16 16.26 -34.26
C ALA A 435 -25.98 15.63 -35.40
N ARG A 436 -26.55 14.44 -35.18
CA ARG A 436 -27.37 13.72 -36.17
C ARG A 436 -28.69 14.40 -36.52
N GLN A 437 -29.23 15.23 -35.63
CA GLN A 437 -30.44 16.01 -35.91
C GLN A 437 -30.25 16.98 -37.07
N GLN A 438 -28.99 17.39 -37.34
CA GLN A 438 -28.66 18.35 -38.39
C GLN A 438 -27.80 17.73 -39.50
N LEU A 439 -26.94 16.78 -39.15
CA LEU A 439 -25.98 16.17 -40.06
C LEU A 439 -26.35 14.71 -40.35
N ARG A 440 -26.28 14.32 -41.61
CA ARG A 440 -26.55 12.93 -42.03
C ARG A 440 -25.32 12.04 -41.83
N LEU A 441 -24.88 11.87 -40.58
CA LEU A 441 -23.63 11.19 -40.19
C LEU A 441 -23.50 9.71 -40.60
N GLY A 442 -24.53 9.12 -41.24
CA GLY A 442 -24.46 7.79 -41.86
C GLY A 442 -24.36 6.59 -40.91
N THR A 443 -24.36 6.83 -39.59
CA THR A 443 -24.32 5.81 -38.53
C THR A 443 -25.40 6.07 -37.50
N THR A 444 -25.73 5.05 -36.71
CA THR A 444 -26.83 5.12 -35.73
C THR A 444 -26.35 5.23 -34.29
N THR A 445 -25.14 4.74 -34.02
CA THR A 445 -24.54 4.76 -32.68
C THR A 445 -23.19 5.47 -32.68
N VAL A 446 -22.84 6.07 -31.55
CA VAL A 446 -21.52 6.70 -31.36
C VAL A 446 -20.39 5.68 -31.45
N GLY A 447 -20.65 4.43 -31.05
CA GLY A 447 -19.69 3.33 -31.18
C GLY A 447 -19.37 2.95 -32.63
N GLU A 448 -20.33 3.07 -33.56
CA GLU A 448 -20.10 2.95 -35.00
C GLU A 448 -19.34 4.15 -35.54
N TRP A 449 -19.75 5.36 -35.16
CA TRP A 449 -19.08 6.61 -35.54
C TRP A 449 -17.59 6.62 -35.15
N LEU A 450 -17.27 6.30 -33.89
CA LEU A 450 -15.91 6.22 -33.36
C LEU A 450 -15.10 5.03 -33.92
N ARG A 451 -15.70 4.12 -34.70
CA ARG A 451 -15.00 3.05 -35.43
C ARG A 451 -14.62 3.45 -36.85
N GLN A 452 -15.25 4.48 -37.42
CA GLN A 452 -14.85 5.02 -38.72
C GLN A 452 -13.42 5.56 -38.65
N THR A 453 -12.77 5.68 -39.79
CA THR A 453 -11.49 6.37 -39.91
C THR A 453 -11.67 7.88 -39.77
N ALA A 454 -10.63 8.58 -39.34
CA ALA A 454 -10.62 10.03 -39.22
C ALA A 454 -10.92 10.71 -40.55
N SER A 455 -10.48 10.13 -41.67
CA SER A 455 -10.77 10.63 -43.01
C SER A 455 -12.25 10.51 -43.40
N GLU A 456 -12.96 9.48 -42.93
CA GLU A 456 -14.41 9.35 -43.14
C GLU A 456 -15.18 10.39 -42.33
N ARG A 457 -14.79 10.58 -41.06
CA ARG A 457 -15.39 11.60 -40.17
C ARG A 457 -15.11 13.03 -40.65
N ALA A 458 -13.95 13.26 -41.27
CA ALA A 458 -13.51 14.58 -41.77
C ALA A 458 -14.49 15.24 -42.75
N ARG A 459 -15.37 14.47 -43.41
CA ARG A 459 -16.39 14.98 -44.33
C ARG A 459 -17.37 15.94 -43.67
N TRP A 460 -17.57 15.81 -42.36
CA TRP A 460 -18.57 16.53 -41.58
C TRP A 460 -18.01 17.71 -40.79
N VAL A 461 -16.67 17.87 -40.75
CA VAL A 461 -15.95 18.87 -39.93
C VAL A 461 -16.34 20.32 -40.24
N GLU A 462 -16.70 20.61 -41.50
CA GLU A 462 -17.07 21.97 -41.97
C GLU A 462 -18.58 22.17 -42.06
N GLN A 463 -19.38 21.26 -41.51
CA GLN A 463 -20.83 21.26 -41.66
C GLN A 463 -21.53 21.47 -40.31
N GLY A 464 -22.77 21.96 -40.37
CA GLY A 464 -23.62 22.14 -39.19
C GLY A 464 -23.40 23.46 -38.48
N ASP A 465 -24.27 23.72 -37.50
CA ASP A 465 -24.26 24.92 -36.67
C ASP A 465 -23.26 24.83 -35.50
N LEU A 466 -23.30 25.81 -34.59
CA LEU A 466 -22.41 25.86 -33.43
C LEU A 466 -22.57 24.62 -32.54
N ARG A 467 -23.80 24.14 -32.33
CA ARG A 467 -24.09 22.99 -31.47
C ARG A 467 -23.58 21.68 -32.09
N ALA A 468 -23.83 21.47 -33.37
CA ALA A 468 -23.32 20.30 -34.09
C ALA A 468 -21.79 20.30 -34.15
N THR A 469 -21.18 21.46 -34.41
CA THR A 469 -19.70 21.61 -34.44
C THR A 469 -19.08 21.31 -33.07
N ALA A 470 -19.67 21.83 -31.99
CA ALA A 470 -19.19 21.55 -30.62
C ALA A 470 -19.33 20.06 -30.26
N ALA A 471 -20.42 19.41 -30.65
CA ALA A 471 -20.60 17.98 -30.45
C ALA A 471 -19.55 17.16 -31.23
N LEU A 472 -19.33 17.46 -32.52
CA LEU A 472 -18.31 16.81 -33.32
C LEU A 472 -16.90 17.01 -32.76
N LEU A 473 -16.59 18.19 -32.22
CA LEU A 473 -15.30 18.47 -31.57
C LEU A 473 -15.03 17.51 -30.40
N LEU A 474 -16.00 17.35 -29.50
CA LEU A 474 -15.86 16.44 -28.35
C LEU A 474 -15.80 14.97 -28.77
N LEU A 475 -16.54 14.58 -29.81
CA LEU A 475 -16.48 13.23 -30.36
C LEU A 475 -15.15 12.93 -31.06
N GLU A 476 -14.56 13.92 -31.74
CA GLU A 476 -13.25 13.76 -32.36
C GLU A 476 -12.13 13.69 -31.30
N GLN A 477 -12.29 14.39 -30.15
CA GLN A 477 -11.39 14.21 -29.00
C GLN A 477 -11.51 12.80 -28.38
N ALA A 478 -12.72 12.24 -28.32
CA ALA A 478 -12.92 10.85 -27.89
C ALA A 478 -12.27 9.86 -28.87
N ALA A 479 -12.36 10.14 -30.19
CA ALA A 479 -11.68 9.35 -31.21
C ALA A 479 -10.15 9.39 -31.06
N LEU A 480 -9.57 10.57 -30.77
CA LEU A 480 -8.14 10.73 -30.48
C LEU A 480 -7.68 9.81 -29.35
N ARG A 481 -8.34 9.89 -28.18
CA ARG A 481 -7.98 9.09 -26.99
C ARG A 481 -8.03 7.59 -27.26
N ARG A 482 -9.03 7.15 -28.03
CA ARG A 482 -9.17 5.74 -28.43
C ARG A 482 -8.04 5.30 -29.36
N GLU A 483 -7.64 6.14 -30.30
CA GLU A 483 -6.53 5.84 -31.20
C GLU A 483 -5.18 5.88 -30.48
N GLU A 484 -4.99 6.77 -29.51
CA GLU A 484 -3.81 6.78 -28.63
C GLU A 484 -3.69 5.47 -27.82
N LEU A 485 -4.80 4.95 -27.30
CA LEU A 485 -4.83 3.65 -26.62
C LEU A 485 -4.46 2.50 -27.57
N ARG A 486 -4.94 2.50 -28.81
CA ARG A 486 -4.55 1.51 -29.82
C ARG A 486 -3.09 1.63 -30.22
N ALA A 487 -2.60 2.87 -30.40
CA ALA A 487 -1.22 3.16 -30.73
C ALA A 487 -0.27 2.62 -29.65
N ARG A 488 -0.59 2.83 -28.37
CA ARG A 488 0.11 2.18 -27.26
C ARG A 488 0.17 0.67 -27.39
N ASP A 489 -0.95 0.00 -27.66
CA ASP A 489 -0.99 -1.46 -27.76
C ASP A 489 -0.17 -1.99 -28.94
N VAL A 490 -0.09 -1.24 -30.04
CA VAL A 490 0.83 -1.51 -31.15
C VAL A 490 2.28 -1.35 -30.71
N LEU A 491 2.62 -0.24 -30.05
CA LEU A 491 3.98 0.02 -29.54
C LEU A 491 4.44 -1.04 -28.55
N LYS A 492 3.57 -1.51 -27.65
CA LYS A 492 3.86 -2.62 -26.73
C LYS A 492 4.28 -3.88 -27.49
N ARG A 493 3.57 -4.24 -28.56
CA ARG A 493 3.92 -5.40 -29.40
C ARG A 493 5.23 -5.21 -30.16
N LEU A 494 5.51 -4.00 -30.64
CA LEU A 494 6.76 -3.68 -31.34
C LEU A 494 7.96 -3.74 -30.40
N LEU A 495 7.86 -3.12 -29.23
CA LEU A 495 8.93 -3.04 -28.23
C LEU A 495 9.10 -4.37 -27.46
N GLY A 496 8.08 -5.23 -27.44
CA GLY A 496 8.12 -6.55 -26.82
C GLY A 496 8.77 -7.64 -27.67
N ASP A 497 8.94 -7.42 -28.97
CA ASP A 497 9.53 -8.40 -29.89
C ASP A 497 11.06 -8.20 -29.96
N PRO A 498 11.87 -9.12 -29.39
CA PRO A 498 13.32 -8.99 -29.39
C PRO A 498 13.95 -9.07 -30.78
N ALA A 499 13.25 -9.62 -31.77
CA ALA A 499 13.73 -9.80 -33.14
C ALA A 499 13.57 -8.55 -34.03
N LYS A 500 12.92 -7.49 -33.54
CA LYS A 500 12.76 -6.23 -34.27
C LYS A 500 13.86 -5.22 -33.92
N GLU A 501 14.37 -4.52 -34.94
CA GLU A 501 15.49 -3.56 -34.92
C GLU A 501 15.19 -2.24 -34.17
N ASP A 502 14.71 -2.32 -32.93
CA ASP A 502 14.44 -1.14 -32.08
C ASP A 502 15.13 -1.25 -30.71
N ALA A 503 16.40 -1.69 -30.69
CA ALA A 503 17.16 -1.87 -29.45
C ALA A 503 17.29 -0.56 -28.65
N ALA A 504 17.66 0.55 -29.30
CA ALA A 504 17.84 1.85 -28.64
C ALA A 504 16.55 2.37 -27.96
N ALA A 505 15.40 2.27 -28.62
CA ALA A 505 14.12 2.68 -28.04
C ALA A 505 13.72 1.80 -26.85
N ARG A 506 13.98 0.49 -26.96
CA ARG A 506 13.77 -0.46 -25.86
C ARG A 506 14.68 -0.18 -24.68
N ASP A 507 15.92 0.24 -24.92
CA ASP A 507 16.88 0.55 -23.85
C ASP A 507 16.55 1.89 -23.17
N THR A 508 16.18 2.94 -23.92
CA THR A 508 15.65 4.19 -23.35
C THR A 508 14.38 3.94 -22.53
N LEU A 509 13.46 3.14 -23.06
CA LEU A 509 12.26 2.72 -22.34
C LEU A 509 12.62 1.99 -21.04
N ARG A 510 13.55 1.02 -21.10
CA ARG A 510 13.98 0.27 -19.92
C ARG A 510 14.58 1.18 -18.86
N ALA A 511 15.45 2.10 -19.25
CA ALA A 511 16.02 3.09 -18.33
C ALA A 511 14.92 3.95 -17.66
N LEU A 512 13.96 4.44 -18.43
CA LEU A 512 12.83 5.21 -17.86
C LEU A 512 11.93 4.39 -16.96
N LEU A 513 11.73 3.10 -17.25
CA LEU A 513 11.01 2.18 -16.38
C LEU A 513 11.77 1.86 -15.11
N GLU A 514 13.11 1.84 -15.14
CA GLU A 514 13.96 1.68 -13.96
C GLU A 514 13.87 2.93 -13.06
N ASP A 515 13.95 4.13 -13.64
CA ASP A 515 13.79 5.40 -12.89
C ASP A 515 12.38 5.53 -12.31
N THR A 516 11.36 5.25 -13.11
CA THR A 516 9.97 5.20 -12.62
C THR A 516 9.79 4.08 -11.59
N GLY A 517 10.53 2.98 -11.75
CA GLY A 517 10.65 1.87 -10.82
C GLY A 517 11.09 2.28 -9.42
N GLN A 518 11.96 3.29 -9.32
CA GLN A 518 12.39 3.90 -8.06
C GLN A 518 11.29 4.77 -7.46
N LEU A 519 10.59 5.57 -8.28
CA LEU A 519 9.45 6.39 -7.81
C LEU A 519 8.29 5.55 -7.25
N ILE A 520 8.11 4.33 -7.78
CA ILE A 520 7.07 3.40 -7.31
C ILE A 520 7.56 2.46 -6.21
N SER A 521 8.84 2.54 -5.83
CA SER A 521 9.43 1.84 -4.69
C SER A 521 9.91 2.90 -3.69
N PRO A 522 9.04 3.41 -2.81
CA PRO A 522 9.40 4.54 -1.94
C PRO A 522 10.67 4.30 -1.12
N ALA A 523 10.91 3.05 -0.72
CA ALA A 523 12.11 2.63 -0.02
C ALA A 523 13.42 2.98 -0.76
N ALA A 524 13.42 2.92 -2.09
CA ALA A 524 14.58 3.21 -2.93
C ALA A 524 14.95 4.71 -2.96
N LEU A 525 14.04 5.59 -2.51
CA LEU A 525 14.24 7.05 -2.51
C LEU A 525 14.99 7.56 -1.28
N VAL A 526 15.21 6.70 -0.27
CA VAL A 526 15.90 7.06 0.96
C VAL A 526 17.30 6.44 0.95
N ALA A 527 18.32 7.27 1.07
CA ALA A 527 19.71 6.82 1.06
C ALA A 527 20.20 6.49 2.49
N GLY A 528 21.10 5.50 2.61
CA GLY A 528 21.77 5.21 3.89
C GLY A 528 21.03 4.24 4.83
N GLY A 529 19.96 3.59 4.35
CA GLY A 529 19.26 2.53 5.09
C GLY A 529 18.08 3.05 5.93
N GLY A 530 17.81 2.36 7.03
CA GLY A 530 16.64 2.58 7.89
C GLY A 530 15.53 1.55 7.67
N TYR A 531 14.54 1.54 8.57
CA TYR A 531 13.49 0.53 8.58
C TYR A 531 12.12 1.10 8.94
N GLY A 532 11.06 0.35 8.61
CA GLY A 532 9.69 0.76 8.84
C GLY A 532 9.32 2.05 8.09
N LEU A 533 8.37 2.80 8.65
CA LEU A 533 7.98 4.12 8.16
C LEU A 533 9.17 5.09 8.25
N PRO A 534 9.35 5.99 7.27
CA PRO A 534 10.45 6.93 7.26
C PRO A 534 10.28 7.99 8.36
N SER A 535 11.39 8.25 9.07
CA SER A 535 11.55 9.40 9.97
C SER A 535 11.44 10.72 9.22
N ALA A 536 11.33 11.85 9.94
CA ALA A 536 11.22 13.17 9.33
C ALA A 536 12.38 13.50 8.36
N HIS A 537 13.61 13.12 8.72
CA HIS A 537 14.77 13.28 7.86
C HIS A 537 14.70 12.40 6.61
N GLU A 538 14.27 11.14 6.74
CA GLU A 538 14.11 10.21 5.60
C GLU A 538 12.98 10.65 4.66
N ARG A 539 11.90 11.24 5.19
CA ARG A 539 10.83 11.86 4.38
C ARG A 539 11.36 13.03 3.55
N ALA A 540 12.18 13.90 4.13
CA ALA A 540 12.81 15.00 3.42
C ALA A 540 13.70 14.51 2.26
N GLN A 541 14.52 13.49 2.51
CA GLN A 541 15.34 12.85 1.47
C GLN A 541 14.49 12.27 0.35
N ALA A 542 13.42 11.52 0.69
CA ALA A 542 12.53 10.92 -0.30
C ALA A 542 11.85 12.00 -1.17
N SER A 543 11.43 13.11 -0.56
CA SER A 543 10.83 14.24 -1.28
C SER A 543 11.82 14.89 -2.25
N GLU A 544 13.08 15.10 -1.83
CA GLU A 544 14.13 15.67 -2.69
C GLU A 544 14.48 14.72 -3.85
N ALA A 545 14.63 13.42 -3.55
CA ALA A 545 14.90 12.40 -4.55
C ALA A 545 13.76 12.30 -5.58
N ALA A 546 12.50 12.31 -5.12
CA ALA A 546 11.33 12.30 -5.99
C ALA A 546 11.26 13.55 -6.88
N ALA A 547 11.55 14.74 -6.33
CA ALA A 547 11.59 15.98 -7.11
C ALA A 547 12.67 15.94 -8.20
N ARG A 548 13.88 15.45 -7.88
CA ARG A 548 14.98 15.31 -8.83
C ARG A 548 14.65 14.31 -9.94
N LEU A 549 14.15 13.13 -9.58
CA LEU A 549 13.75 12.10 -10.54
C LEU A 549 12.61 12.59 -11.43
N SER A 550 11.62 13.30 -10.87
CA SER A 550 10.51 13.88 -11.64
C SER A 550 11.01 14.94 -12.64
N ALA A 551 11.91 15.83 -12.21
CA ALA A 551 12.47 16.87 -13.08
C ALA A 551 13.23 16.31 -14.30
N GLN A 552 13.82 15.12 -14.17
CA GLN A 552 14.49 14.42 -15.27
C GLN A 552 13.52 13.53 -16.06
N GLY A 553 12.63 12.83 -15.36
CA GLY A 553 11.71 11.85 -15.90
C GLY A 553 10.63 12.46 -16.79
N VAL A 554 9.99 13.56 -16.37
CA VAL A 554 8.92 14.21 -17.16
C VAL A 554 9.36 14.55 -18.59
N PRO A 555 10.43 15.34 -18.82
CA PRO A 555 10.86 15.66 -20.18
C PRO A 555 11.33 14.42 -20.95
N ALA A 556 11.93 13.43 -20.28
CA ALA A 556 12.37 12.21 -20.93
C ALA A 556 11.21 11.31 -21.38
N TRP A 557 10.14 11.21 -20.58
CA TRP A 557 8.90 10.56 -20.96
C TRP A 557 8.21 11.25 -22.13
N GLN A 558 8.16 12.59 -22.13
CA GLN A 558 7.64 13.38 -23.26
C GLN A 558 8.46 13.14 -24.54
N ALA A 559 9.79 13.17 -24.45
CA ALA A 559 10.68 12.91 -25.58
C ALA A 559 10.49 11.48 -26.12
N LEU A 560 10.40 10.48 -25.24
CA LEU A 560 10.12 9.10 -25.61
C LEU A 560 8.77 8.98 -26.33
N GLN A 561 7.70 9.60 -25.80
CA GLN A 561 6.39 9.57 -26.44
C GLN A 561 6.43 10.12 -27.88
N LEU A 562 7.13 11.23 -28.10
CA LEU A 562 7.31 11.80 -29.45
C LEU A 562 8.09 10.84 -30.36
N GLN A 563 9.20 10.27 -29.86
CA GLN A 563 9.98 9.30 -30.63
C GLN A 563 9.19 8.03 -30.96
N LEU A 564 8.34 7.55 -30.05
CA LEU A 564 7.50 6.37 -30.27
C LEU A 564 6.36 6.65 -31.26
N LYS A 565 5.80 7.86 -31.28
CA LYS A 565 4.81 8.26 -32.30
C LYS A 565 5.35 8.09 -33.72
N HIS A 566 6.62 8.42 -33.97
CA HIS A 566 7.28 8.21 -35.27
C HIS A 566 7.56 6.75 -35.62
N ARG A 567 7.50 5.83 -34.65
CA ARG A 567 7.66 4.37 -34.84
C ARG A 567 6.36 3.62 -35.08
N LEU A 568 5.22 4.29 -34.92
CA LEU A 568 3.93 3.69 -35.25
C LEU A 568 3.87 3.31 -36.73
N PRO A 569 3.09 2.29 -37.13
CA PRO A 569 2.87 2.02 -38.54
C PRO A 569 2.30 3.27 -39.26
N GLN A 570 2.66 3.46 -40.53
CA GLN A 570 2.25 4.66 -41.29
C GLN A 570 0.73 4.87 -41.35
N ALA A 571 -0.06 3.80 -41.26
CA ALA A 571 -1.52 3.91 -41.17
C ALA A 571 -1.97 4.63 -39.88
N GLN A 572 -1.45 4.20 -38.72
CA GLN A 572 -1.71 4.83 -37.42
C GLN A 572 -1.19 6.28 -37.36
N GLN A 573 -0.01 6.56 -37.91
CA GLN A 573 0.51 7.93 -37.95
C GLN A 573 -0.41 8.87 -38.75
N ARG A 574 -0.88 8.42 -39.92
CA ARG A 574 -1.82 9.17 -40.76
C ARG A 574 -3.18 9.35 -40.09
N GLU A 575 -3.67 8.33 -39.40
CA GLU A 575 -4.91 8.41 -38.64
C GLU A 575 -4.82 9.51 -37.57
N LEU A 576 -3.81 9.45 -36.69
CA LEU A 576 -3.57 10.47 -35.66
C LEU A 576 -3.43 11.89 -36.23
N ALA A 577 -2.63 12.06 -37.28
CA ALA A 577 -2.45 13.37 -37.92
C ALA A 577 -3.76 13.90 -38.54
N THR A 578 -4.62 13.02 -39.05
CA THR A 578 -5.94 13.41 -39.58
C THR A 578 -6.88 13.82 -38.46
N ILE A 579 -6.87 13.12 -37.32
CA ILE A 579 -7.64 13.49 -36.13
C ILE A 579 -7.21 14.89 -35.63
N ASP A 580 -5.91 15.14 -35.51
CA ASP A 580 -5.38 16.45 -35.08
C ASP A 580 -5.82 17.57 -36.04
N SER A 581 -5.79 17.32 -37.35
CA SER A 581 -6.29 18.25 -38.37
C SER A 581 -7.80 18.51 -38.24
N ASN A 582 -8.59 17.45 -38.04
CA ASN A 582 -10.03 17.56 -37.81
C ASN A 582 -10.34 18.41 -36.56
N LEU A 583 -9.63 18.17 -35.46
CA LEU A 583 -9.75 18.92 -34.20
C LEU A 583 -9.43 20.41 -34.41
N ALA A 584 -8.33 20.72 -35.10
CA ALA A 584 -7.96 22.10 -35.39
C ALA A 584 -9.03 22.84 -36.20
N ARG A 585 -9.58 22.19 -37.23
CA ARG A 585 -10.63 22.72 -38.10
C ARG A 585 -11.96 22.90 -37.36
N LEU A 586 -12.41 21.89 -36.60
CA LEU A 586 -13.60 21.97 -35.75
C LEU A 586 -13.46 23.10 -34.72
N GLY A 587 -12.29 23.24 -34.08
CA GLY A 587 -12.02 24.32 -33.13
C GLY A 587 -12.03 25.71 -33.77
N ALA A 588 -11.46 25.87 -34.98
CA ALA A 588 -11.50 27.12 -35.73
C ALA A 588 -12.92 27.50 -36.14
N ARG A 589 -13.68 26.55 -36.68
CA ARG A 589 -15.08 26.72 -37.06
C ARG A 589 -15.95 27.10 -35.87
N MET A 590 -15.79 26.43 -34.73
CA MET A 590 -16.54 26.74 -33.50
C MET A 590 -16.32 28.19 -33.06
N ARG A 591 -15.08 28.69 -33.12
CA ARG A 591 -14.77 30.10 -32.80
C ARG A 591 -15.39 31.09 -33.80
N GLU A 592 -15.44 30.75 -35.09
CA GLU A 592 -16.12 31.56 -36.10
C GLU A 592 -17.62 31.63 -35.84
N LEU A 593 -18.29 30.48 -35.68
CA LEU A 593 -19.72 30.40 -35.43
C LEU A 593 -20.11 31.11 -34.12
N ALA A 594 -19.31 30.97 -33.06
CA ALA A 594 -19.55 31.67 -31.79
C ALA A 594 -19.44 33.19 -31.93
N ARG A 595 -18.53 33.71 -32.78
CA ARG A 595 -18.47 35.14 -33.08
C ARG A 595 -19.70 35.61 -33.86
N GLN A 596 -20.16 34.84 -34.83
CA GLN A 596 -21.35 35.16 -35.63
C GLN A 596 -22.62 35.19 -34.77
N ASP A 597 -22.78 34.22 -33.86
CA ASP A 597 -23.87 34.18 -32.88
C ASP A 597 -23.81 35.37 -31.90
N ALA A 598 -22.62 35.73 -31.42
CA ALA A 598 -22.46 36.88 -30.52
C ALA A 598 -22.80 38.21 -31.22
N VAL A 599 -22.42 38.37 -32.49
CA VAL A 599 -22.73 39.56 -33.30
C VAL A 599 -24.22 39.63 -33.62
N THR A 600 -24.87 38.52 -33.97
CA THR A 600 -26.32 38.48 -34.21
C THR A 600 -27.12 38.72 -32.93
N ALA A 601 -26.69 38.17 -31.79
CA ALA A 601 -27.30 38.44 -30.50
C ALA A 601 -27.11 39.90 -30.04
N ALA A 602 -26.00 40.54 -30.40
CA ALA A 602 -25.75 41.96 -30.13
C ALA A 602 -26.55 42.88 -31.08
N ALA A 603 -26.79 42.47 -32.32
CA ALA A 603 -27.62 43.20 -33.27
C ALA A 603 -29.13 43.05 -33.02
N ALA A 604 -29.54 42.02 -32.27
CA ALA A 604 -30.92 41.77 -31.86
C ALA A 604 -31.30 42.41 -30.50
N ARG A 605 -30.34 43.01 -29.80
CA ARG A 605 -30.55 43.83 -28.59
C ARG A 605 -30.49 45.30 -28.97
#